data_AF-A0A1C9JBS4-F1
#
_entry.id   AF-A0A1C9JBS4-F1
#
_cell.length_a   1.000
_cell.length_b   1.000
_cell.length_c   1.000
_cell.angle_alpha   90.00
_cell.angle_beta   90.00
_cell.angle_gamma   90.00
#
_symmetry.space_group_name_H-M   'P 1'
#
loop_
_entity.id
_entity.type
_entity.pdbx_description
1 polymer ?
#
loop_
_entity_poly.entity_id
_entity_poly.type
_entity_poly.pdbx_seq_one_letter_code
_entity_poly.pdbx_strand_id
1 'polypeptide(L)' 'MANEASFIIVFLWCVLLSVTGYSIYIGFGPPSKKLRDPFDE' A
#
# COMPACT_ATOMS: atom_id res chain seq x y z
N MET A 1 16.85 -24.11 3.40
CA MET A 1 17.61 -22.85 3.13
C MET A 1 17.16 -22.11 1.86
N ALA A 2 17.45 -22.55 0.63
CA ALA A 2 17.09 -21.75 -0.57
C ALA A 2 15.57 -21.54 -0.76
N ASN A 3 14.76 -22.55 -0.41
CA ASN A 3 13.30 -22.48 -0.52
C ASN A 3 12.64 -21.54 0.51
N GLU A 4 13.17 -21.48 1.74
CA GLU A 4 12.67 -20.59 2.80
C GLU A 4 12.96 -19.12 2.45
N ALA A 5 14.17 -18.82 1.97
CA ALA A 5 14.55 -17.47 1.58
C ALA A 5 13.68 -16.96 0.42
N SER A 6 13.44 -17.79 -0.60
CA SER A 6 12.54 -17.43 -1.72
C SER A 6 11.11 -17.17 -1.25
N PHE A 7 10.59 -17.98 -0.33
CA PHE A 7 9.25 -17.75 0.25
C PHE A 7 9.18 -16.40 0.97
N ILE A 8 10.17 -16.09 1.83
CA ILE A 8 10.22 -14.82 2.55
C ILE A 8 10.31 -13.63 1.58
N ILE A 9 11.14 -13.73 0.54
CA ILE A 9 11.29 -12.67 -0.46
C ILE A 9 9.95 -12.43 -1.18
N VAL A 10 9.30 -13.49 -1.69
CA VAL A 10 8.00 -13.36 -2.37
C VAL A 10 6.94 -12.80 -1.42
N PHE A 11 6.91 -13.27 -0.17
CA PHE A 11 5.99 -12.77 0.85
C PHE A 11 6.19 -11.27 1.10
N LEU A 12 7.43 -10.82 1.28
CA LEU A 12 7.75 -9.40 1.46
C LEU A 12 7.37 -8.57 0.24
N TRP A 13 7.56 -9.08 -0.98
CA TRP A 13 7.11 -8.42 -2.21
C TRP A 13 5.58 -8.29 -2.26
N CYS A 14 4.84 -9.34 -1.89
CA CYS A 14 3.38 -9.26 -1.81
C CYS A 14 2.95 -8.20 -0.80
N VAL A 15 3.54 -8.20 0.41
CA VAL A 15 3.26 -7.19 1.44
C VAL A 15 3.56 -5.78 0.93
N LEU A 16 4.73 -5.58 0.30
CA LEU A 16 5.12 -4.28 -0.23
C LEU A 16 4.13 -3.78 -1.30
N LEU A 17 3.76 -4.62 -2.25
CA LEU A 17 2.79 -4.27 -3.30
C LEU A 17 1.41 -4.00 -2.72
N SER A 18 0.96 -4.78 -1.73
CA SER A 18 -0.31 -4.56 -1.04
C SER A 18 -0.34 -3.23 -0.30
N VAL A 19 0.69 -2.94 0.50
CA VAL A 19 0.78 -1.67 1.24
C VAL A 19 0.87 -0.48 0.28
N THR A 20 1.65 -0.60 -0.79
CA THR A 20 1.78 0.44 -1.81
C THR A 20 0.44 0.69 -2.51
N GLY A 21 -0.23 -0.36 -2.98
CA GLY A 21 -1.52 -0.25 -3.65
C GLY A 21 -2.62 0.29 -2.72
N TYR A 22 -2.64 -0.15 -1.46
CA TYR A 22 -3.57 0.35 -0.45
C TYR A 22 -3.33 1.83 -0.15
N SER A 23 -2.08 2.26 -0.07
CA SER A 23 -1.72 3.67 0.15
C SER A 23 -2.21 4.55 -1.01
N ILE A 24 -2.06 4.10 -2.25
CA ILE A 24 -2.59 4.79 -3.44
C ILE A 24 -4.13 4.84 -3.38
N TYR A 25 -4.78 3.74 -3.04
CA TYR A 25 -6.24 3.68 -2.93
C TYR A 25 -6.79 4.64 -1.87
N ILE A 26 -6.14 4.72 -0.71
CA ILE A 26 -6.55 5.65 0.36
C ILE A 26 -6.25 7.10 -0.02
N GLY A 27 -5.06 7.38 -0.55
CA GLY A 27 -4.60 8.74 -0.86
C GLY A 27 -5.27 9.37 -2.08
N PHE A 28 -5.62 8.56 -3.09
CA PHE A 28 -6.13 9.06 -4.38
C PHE A 28 -7.42 8.39 -4.85
N GLY A 29 -7.90 7.35 -4.16
CA GLY A 29 -9.13 6.65 -4.52
C GLY A 29 -10.39 7.27 -3.89
N PRO A 30 -11.55 6.58 -3.95
CA PRO A 30 -12.80 7.08 -3.39
C PRO A 30 -12.71 7.57 -1.92
N PRO A 31 -11.93 6.92 -1.02
CA PRO A 31 -11.77 7.42 0.36
C PRO A 31 -11.12 8.79 0.46
N SER A 32 -10.27 9.19 -0.50
CA SER A 32 -9.54 10.46 -0.43
C SER A 32 -10.46 11.68 -0.46
N LYS A 33 -11.66 11.56 -1.06
CA LYS A 33 -12.68 12.62 -1.10
C LYS A 33 -13.23 13.00 0.28
N LYS A 34 -13.01 12.15 1.29
CA LYS A 34 -13.37 12.43 2.69
C LYS A 34 -12.25 13.14 3.45
N LEU A 35 -11.05 13.23 2.86
CA LEU A 35 -9.95 13.97 3.45
C LEU A 35 -10.27 15.46 3.32
N ARG A 36 -10.12 16.17 4.43
CA ARG A 36 -10.27 17.63 4.46
C ARG A 36 -9.29 18.24 3.48
N ASP A 37 -9.78 19.09 2.59
CA ASP A 37 -8.91 19.85 1.71
C ASP A 37 -8.02 20.76 2.58
N PRO A 38 -6.68 20.65 2.50
CA PRO A 38 -5.78 21.44 3.33
C PRO A 38 -5.75 22.93 2.94
N PHE A 39 -6.43 23.31 1.86
CA PHE A 39 -6.54 24.67 1.36
C PHE A 39 -7.94 25.28 1.56
N ASP A 40 -8.92 24.50 2.06
CA ASP A 40 -10.18 25.06 2.55
C ASP A 40 -9.97 25.60 3.99
N GLU A 41 -10.34 26.87 4.20
CA GLU A 41 -10.33 27.57 5.50
C GLU A 41 -11.54 27.19 6.37
#